data_AF-A0A952UQF1-F1
#
_entry.id   AF-A0A952UQF1-F1
#
_cell.length_a   1.000
_cell.length_b   1.000
_cell.length_c   1.000
_cell.angle_alpha   90.00
_cell.angle_beta   90.00
_cell.angle_gamma   90.00
#
_symmetry.space_group_name_H-M   'P 1'
#
loop_
_entity.id
_entity.type
_entity.pdbx_description
1 polymer ?
#
loop_
_entity_poly.entity_id
_entity_poly.type
_entity_poly.pdbx_seq_one_letter_code
_entity_poly.pdbx_strand_id
1 'polypeptide(L)' 'MTTWQVIVGISTLISLVFWIYQLTQRKDDEGLNLNATRCPKCDKPLPRVRRPASWQQAMHGGSTCRNCGTEVDKWGREI' A
#
# COMPACT_ATOMS: atom_id res chain seq x y z
N MET A 1 -5.91 -36.29 -3.12
CA MET A 1 -6.19 -35.04 -2.40
C MET A 1 -7.53 -35.21 -1.71
N THR A 2 -7.57 -35.23 -0.38
CA THR A 2 -8.83 -35.45 0.35
C THR A 2 -9.66 -34.16 0.34
N THR A 3 -10.99 -34.28 0.40
CA THR A 3 -11.91 -33.13 0.42
C THR A 3 -11.59 -32.16 1.57
N TRP A 4 -11.12 -32.67 2.71
CA TRP A 4 -10.65 -31.88 3.84
C TRP A 4 -9.46 -30.97 3.51
N GLN A 5 -8.48 -31.47 2.76
CA GLN A 5 -7.31 -30.67 2.35
C GLN A 5 -7.72 -29.48 1.49
N VAL A 6 -8.72 -29.66 0.62
CA VAL A 6 -9.25 -28.57 -0.22
C VAL A 6 -9.96 -27.51 0.61
N ILE A 7 -10.78 -27.92 1.57
CA ILE A 7 -11.53 -26.99 2.45
C ILE A 7 -10.55 -26.16 3.30
N VAL A 8 -9.54 -26.79 3.90
CA VAL A 8 -8.50 -26.10 4.68
C VAL A 8 -7.70 -25.14 3.79
N GLY A 9 -7.35 -25.57 2.57
CA GLY A 9 -6.67 -24.71 1.60
C GLY A 9 -7.49 -23.47 1.24
N ILE A 10 -8.79 -23.62 0.99
CA ILE A 10 -9.66 -22.49 0.65
C ILE A 10 -9.86 -21.55 1.86
N SER A 11 -10.10 -22.09 3.07
CA SER A 11 -10.35 -21.27 4.25
C SER A 11 -9.14 -20.44 4.67
N THR A 12 -7.94 -21.02 4.56
CA THR A 12 -6.68 -20.29 4.81
C THR A 12 -6.47 -19.17 3.80
N LEU A 13 -6.73 -19.41 2.50
CA LEU A 13 -6.66 -18.37 1.47
C LEU A 13 -7.67 -17.24 1.71
N ILE A 14 -8.92 -17.56 2.03
CA ILE A 14 -9.96 -16.56 2.34
C ILE A 14 -9.55 -15.72 3.55
N SER A 15 -9.05 -16.35 4.61
CA SER A 15 -8.63 -15.65 5.82
C SER A 15 -7.47 -14.71 5.55
N LEU A 16 -6.49 -15.13 4.73
CA LEU A 16 -5.36 -14.30 4.32
C LEU A 16 -5.80 -13.10 3.48
N VAL A 17 -6.68 -13.32 2.50
CA VAL A 17 -7.23 -12.23 1.68
C VAL A 17 -8.04 -11.24 2.54
N PHE A 18 -8.87 -11.75 3.45
CA PHE A 18 -9.63 -10.91 4.37
C PHE A 18 -8.72 -10.08 5.27
N TRP A 19 -7.65 -10.67 5.80
CA TRP A 19 -6.66 -9.94 6.60
C TRP A 19 -5.98 -8.81 5.81
N ILE A 20 -5.51 -9.08 4.58
CA ILE A 20 -4.92 -8.05 3.69
C ILE A 20 -5.93 -6.94 3.37
N TYR A 21 -7.19 -7.31 3.13
CA TYR A 21 -8.26 -6.36 2.87
C TYR A 21 -8.48 -5.42 4.06
N GLN A 22 -8.49 -5.95 5.29
CA GLN A 22 -8.63 -5.17 6.50
C GLN A 22 -7.46 -4.19 6.70
N LEU A 23 -6.21 -4.65 6.51
CA LEU A 23 -5.02 -3.79 6.57
C LEU A 23 -5.08 -2.65 5.54
N THR A 24 -5.55 -2.97 4.34
CA THR A 24 -5.70 -2.01 3.25
C THR A 24 -6.78 -0.96 3.56
N GLN A 25 -7.91 -1.37 4.13
CA GLN A 25 -8.99 -0.45 4.51
C GLN A 25 -8.59 0.51 5.65
N ARG A 26 -7.82 0.02 6.62
CA ARG A 26 -7.29 0.83 7.72
C ARG A 26 -6.23 1.83 7.28
N LYS A 27 -5.69 1.66 6.07
CA LYS A 27 -4.56 2.42 5.54
C LYS A 27 -3.33 2.28 6.43
N ASP A 28 -3.11 1.09 6.97
CA ASP A 28 -1.95 0.80 7.81
C ASP A 28 -0.68 0.75 6.95
N ASP A 29 0.49 0.81 7.58
CA ASP A 29 1.79 0.75 6.89
C ASP A 29 2.01 -0.57 6.15
N GLU A 30 1.28 -1.62 6.51
CA GLU A 30 1.33 -2.94 5.86
C GLU A 30 0.27 -3.11 4.76
N GLY A 31 -0.69 -2.19 4.65
CA GLY A 31 -1.76 -2.28 3.64
C GLY A 31 -1.27 -1.97 2.22
N LEU A 32 -2.11 -2.25 1.22
CA LEU A 32 -1.79 -2.01 -0.19
C LEU A 32 -2.60 -0.85 -0.75
N ASN A 33 -1.94 0.24 -1.16
CA ASN A 33 -2.63 1.32 -1.87
C ASN A 33 -2.45 1.20 -3.39
N LEU A 34 -3.52 0.85 -4.09
CA LEU A 34 -3.57 0.81 -5.57
C LEU A 34 -4.19 2.08 -6.17
N ASN A 35 -4.71 2.98 -5.33
CA ASN A 35 -5.33 4.22 -5.77
C ASN A 35 -4.29 5.32 -5.99
N ALA A 36 -4.62 6.26 -6.88
CA ALA A 36 -3.87 7.50 -7.00
C ALA A 36 -4.18 8.39 -5.79
N THR A 37 -3.13 8.97 -5.19
CA THR A 37 -3.23 9.91 -4.07
C THR A 37 -2.73 11.29 -4.49
N ARG A 38 -2.95 12.29 -3.64
CA ARG A 38 -2.47 13.66 -3.85
C ARG A 38 -1.38 13.98 -2.84
N CYS A 39 -0.48 14.88 -3.24
CA CYS A 39 0.57 15.36 -2.36
C CYS A 39 -0.05 16.22 -1.24
N PRO A 40 0.26 15.96 0.04
CA PRO A 40 -0.35 16.69 1.16
C PRO A 40 0.08 18.16 1.22
N LYS A 41 1.20 18.52 0.59
CA LYS A 41 1.76 19.88 0.62
C LYS A 41 1.31 20.78 -0.52
N CYS A 42 1.12 20.24 -1.73
CA CYS A 42 0.80 21.04 -2.93
C CYS A 42 -0.43 20.57 -3.70
N ASP A 43 -1.14 19.56 -3.18
CA ASP A 43 -2.35 18.95 -3.75
C ASP A 43 -2.24 18.41 -5.18
N LYS A 44 -1.03 18.39 -5.76
CA LYS A 44 -0.82 17.78 -7.07
C LYS A 44 -0.91 16.25 -7.00
N PRO A 45 -1.40 15.60 -8.07
CA PRO A 45 -1.48 14.14 -8.11
C PRO A 45 -0.08 13.53 -8.00
N LEU A 46 0.04 12.53 -7.13
CA LEU A 46 1.26 11.73 -6.96
C LEU A 46 1.37 10.71 -8.10
N PRO A 47 2.61 10.33 -8.48
CA PRO A 47 2.81 9.36 -9.55
C PRO A 47 2.23 7.99 -9.17
N ARG A 48 1.53 7.34 -10.12
CA ARG A 48 0.99 5.98 -9.92
C ARG A 48 2.10 4.94 -9.80
N VAL A 49 3.19 5.10 -10.56
CA VAL A 49 4.41 4.29 -10.42
C VAL A 49 5.29 4.96 -9.37
N ARG A 50 5.42 4.30 -8.22
CA ARG A 50 6.24 4.78 -7.11
C ARG A 50 7.68 4.34 -7.32
N ARG A 51 8.60 5.29 -7.24
CA ARG A 51 10.05 5.03 -7.31
C ARG A 51 10.66 5.60 -6.04
N PRO A 52 11.05 4.75 -5.07
CA PRO A 52 11.63 5.22 -3.83
C PRO A 52 13.00 5.87 -4.11
N ALA A 53 13.22 7.04 -3.50
CA ALA A 53 14.47 7.78 -3.50
C ALA A 53 15.23 7.66 -2.17
N SER A 54 14.57 7.15 -1.12
CA SER A 54 15.11 6.96 0.22
C SER A 54 14.71 5.59 0.79
N TRP A 55 15.41 5.14 1.83
CA TRP A 55 15.08 3.90 2.54
C TRP A 55 13.71 3.96 3.22
N GLN A 56 13.35 5.13 3.75
CA GLN A 56 12.02 5.37 4.32
C GLN A 56 10.95 5.18 3.25
N GLN A 57 11.14 5.72 2.04
CA GLN A 57 10.21 5.47 0.93
C GLN A 57 10.18 3.99 0.52
N ALA A 58 11.31 3.28 0.52
CA ALA A 58 11.30 1.85 0.21
C ALA A 58 10.48 1.03 1.23
N MET A 59 10.55 1.38 2.51
CA MET A 59 9.84 0.68 3.60
C MET A 59 8.33 0.99 3.61
N HIS A 60 7.95 2.25 3.39
CA HIS A 60 6.54 2.69 3.43
C HIS A 60 5.85 2.68 2.05
N GLY A 61 6.55 2.20 1.01
CA GLY A 61 6.06 2.19 -0.37
C GLY A 61 5.84 3.59 -0.94
N GLY A 62 6.68 4.54 -0.55
CA GLY A 62 6.60 5.96 -0.85
C GLY A 62 7.22 6.40 -2.17
N SER A 63 7.18 7.72 -2.40
CA SER A 63 7.82 8.39 -3.53
C SER A 63 8.05 9.87 -3.23
N THR A 64 8.90 10.54 -4.01
CA THR A 64 9.05 11.99 -3.94
C THR A 64 8.08 12.70 -4.90
N CYS A 65 7.37 13.71 -4.41
CA CYS A 65 6.52 14.57 -5.22
C CYS A 65 7.36 15.37 -6.24
N ARG A 66 7.08 15.22 -7.53
CA ARG A 66 7.82 15.92 -8.61
C ARG A 66 7.60 17.43 -8.65
N ASN A 67 6.57 17.94 -7.97
CA ASN A 67 6.22 19.36 -8.00
C ASN A 67 6.85 20.16 -6.86
N CYS A 68 6.83 19.63 -5.63
CA CYS A 68 7.32 20.34 -4.44
C CYS A 68 8.45 19.63 -3.70
N GLY A 69 8.86 18.44 -4.13
CA GLY A 69 9.95 17.68 -3.52
C GLY A 69 9.59 16.95 -2.22
N THR A 70 8.35 17.04 -1.73
CA THR A 70 7.92 16.34 -0.51
C THR A 70 8.02 14.82 -0.68
N GLU A 71 8.69 14.16 0.26
CA GLU A 71 8.69 12.71 0.38
C GLU A 71 7.38 12.26 1.02
N VAL A 72 6.75 11.24 0.44
CA VAL A 72 5.47 10.74 0.93
C VAL A 72 5.42 9.21 0.91
N ASP A 73 4.62 8.62 1.78
CA ASP A 73 4.30 7.19 1.77
C ASP A 73 3.29 6.81 0.66
N LYS A 74 2.94 5.52 0.58
CA LYS A 74 1.93 5.02 -0.37
C LYS A 74 0.54 5.61 -0.17
N TRP A 75 0.22 6.14 1.02
CA TRP A 75 -1.07 6.73 1.38
C TRP A 75 -1.12 8.25 1.12
N GLY A 76 0.01 8.87 0.77
CA GLY A 76 0.13 10.31 0.56
C GLY A 76 0.37 11.09 1.86
N ARG A 77 0.89 10.44 2.90
CA ARG A 77 1.36 11.09 4.14
C ARG A 77 2.82 11.46 3.96
N GLU A 78 3.25 12.60 4.50
CA GLU A 78 4.65 13.02 4.49
C GLU A 78 5.49 12.09 5.37
N ILE A 79 6.69 11.72 4.89
CA ILE A 79 7.67 10.88 5.60
C ILE A 79 9.08 11.46 5.51
#